data_AF-A0AAN9B7N4-F1
#
_entry.id   AF-A0AAN9B7N4-F1
#
_cell.length_a   1.000
_cell.length_b   1.000
_cell.length_c   1.000
_cell.angle_alpha   90.00
_cell.angle_beta   90.00
_cell.angle_gamma   90.00
#
_symmetry.space_group_name_H-M   'P 1'
#
loop_
_entity.id
_entity.type
_entity.pdbx_description
1 polymer ?
#
loop_
_entity_poly.entity_id
_entity_poly.type
_entity_poly.pdbx_seq_one_letter_code
_entity_poly.pdbx_strand_id
1 'polypeptide(L)'
;MASAFDNVLLYSFEDNGQFKLKDETPRRIRPVVTDSKVEVEFYRGEAKDDTVEITDSTDIARCGKQSIIITCEGDSFMLKFPSTHAQKAFHGTVKECLSEAKSVFSNRTDEASAVQYFQFYGYLSQQQNMMQDYIRTSTYQRAMLSNVTDFQDKVVLDVGAGSGILSFFAIQAGARKVYAIEASSMAKHCEMLVQHNNLSQQIIVIPGKVEEVEVPEEVDTIISEPMGYMLFNERMLESYLHAKKWLKPGGKMYPGQGDLHIAPFTDEALYMEQYNKANFWYQESFHGVNLCSLRNTAVSEYFKQPIVDTFDIRICMSKSSKFVIDFQTADETDLHVIDIPLSFTIMQGGMIHGLAFWFEVGFLGTDYAVWLSTSPTEPLTHWYQVRCLVEKPVLVKQGQTVTGRVVLRCNCRQSYDVEIELDIPGTNAKSTNTLDLKNPFFRYTGAAPQPPPGNTGSATEQYWNSLSGDNNITLYGGQNQPYVNGFMNGNVVDLSMQQQQGVIPTNLIAV
;
A
#
# COMPACT_ATOMS: atom_id res chain seq x y z
N MET A 1 2.25 -33.00 -17.53
CA MET A 1 1.32 -34.05 -17.07
C MET A 1 1.58 -34.24 -15.59
N ALA A 2 0.62 -33.93 -14.72
CA ALA A 2 0.80 -34.07 -13.28
C ALA A 2 1.17 -35.52 -12.90
N SER A 3 2.24 -35.69 -12.13
CA SER A 3 2.75 -36.99 -11.70
C SER A 3 1.72 -37.68 -10.80
N ALA A 4 1.27 -38.87 -11.18
CA ALA A 4 0.42 -39.69 -10.33
C ALA A 4 1.26 -40.74 -9.58
N PHE A 5 0.83 -41.08 -8.36
CA PHE A 5 1.54 -42.00 -7.48
C PHE A 5 0.61 -43.15 -7.10
N ASP A 6 0.95 -44.35 -7.54
CA ASP A 6 0.14 -45.54 -7.32
C ASP A 6 0.52 -46.29 -6.03
N ASN A 7 -0.40 -47.13 -5.56
CA ASN A 7 -0.22 -48.02 -4.42
C ASN A 7 0.10 -47.31 -3.09
N VAL A 8 -0.51 -46.14 -2.86
CA VAL A 8 -0.33 -45.38 -1.61
C VAL A 8 -1.38 -45.81 -0.60
N LEU A 9 -0.95 -46.19 0.61
CA LEU A 9 -1.83 -46.54 1.71
C LEU A 9 -2.11 -45.31 2.58
N LEU A 10 -3.38 -45.13 2.95
CA LEU A 10 -3.86 -43.99 3.75
C LEU A 10 -4.15 -44.43 5.19
N TYR A 11 -3.55 -43.74 6.15
CA TYR A 11 -3.75 -43.95 7.58
C TYR A 11 -4.38 -42.71 8.22
N SER A 12 -5.40 -42.87 9.05
CA SER A 12 -5.96 -41.81 9.89
C SER A 12 -5.25 -41.76 11.24
N PHE A 13 -5.09 -40.56 11.79
CA PHE A 13 -4.64 -40.38 13.17
C PHE A 13 -5.81 -40.51 14.14
N GLU A 14 -5.67 -41.34 15.17
CA GLU A 14 -6.68 -41.50 16.23
C GLU A 14 -6.31 -40.67 17.47
N ASP A 15 -7.29 -40.27 18.27
CA ASP A 15 -7.11 -39.48 19.51
C ASP A 15 -6.19 -40.13 20.55
N ASN A 16 -5.95 -41.44 20.43
CA ASN A 16 -5.02 -42.20 21.27
C ASN A 16 -3.54 -42.03 20.83
N GLY A 17 -3.27 -41.22 19.80
CA GLY A 17 -1.93 -40.95 19.27
C GLY A 17 -1.41 -42.00 18.29
N GLN A 18 -2.25 -42.93 17.82
CA GLN A 18 -1.86 -43.98 16.87
C GLN A 18 -2.41 -43.73 15.47
N PHE A 19 -1.63 -44.14 14.47
CA PHE A 19 -2.09 -44.17 13.09
C PHE A 19 -2.75 -45.51 12.78
N LYS A 20 -4.01 -45.49 12.35
CA LYS A 20 -4.74 -46.67 11.90
C LYS A 20 -4.93 -46.63 10.40
N LEU A 21 -4.75 -47.78 9.75
CA LEU A 21 -5.00 -47.90 8.32
C LEU A 21 -6.49 -47.66 8.04
N LYS A 22 -6.80 -46.64 7.22
CA LYS A 22 -8.18 -46.21 6.96
C LYS A 22 -8.94 -47.30 6.18
N ASP A 23 -8.29 -47.88 5.18
CA ASP A 23 -8.75 -49.07 4.46
C ASP A 23 -7.55 -49.82 3.85
N GLU A 24 -7.67 -51.13 3.60
CA GLU A 24 -6.60 -51.95 3.00
C GLU A 24 -6.43 -51.74 1.48
N THR A 25 -7.21 -50.87 0.85
CA THR A 25 -7.20 -50.66 -0.60
C THR A 25 -6.17 -49.57 -0.94
N PRO A 26 -5.08 -49.90 -1.65
CA PRO A 26 -4.12 -48.88 -2.06
C PRO A 26 -4.77 -47.89 -3.03
N ARG A 27 -4.46 -46.60 -2.86
CA ARG A 27 -4.99 -45.51 -3.66
C ARG A 27 -3.96 -45.03 -4.68
N ARG A 28 -4.46 -44.54 -5.81
CA ARG A 28 -3.68 -43.67 -6.69
C ARG A 28 -3.89 -42.24 -6.24
N ILE A 29 -2.83 -41.47 -6.05
CA ILE A 29 -2.92 -40.07 -5.65
C ILE A 29 -2.28 -39.15 -6.69
N ARG A 30 -2.84 -37.95 -6.85
CA ARG A 30 -2.36 -36.97 -7.82
C ARG A 30 -2.39 -35.57 -7.19
N PRO A 31 -1.23 -34.93 -6.99
CA PRO A 31 -1.17 -33.50 -6.73
C PRO A 31 -1.58 -32.74 -7.99
N VAL A 32 -2.51 -31.80 -7.88
CA VAL A 32 -3.00 -30.95 -8.96
C VAL A 32 -3.00 -29.52 -8.45
N VAL A 33 -2.47 -28.58 -9.25
CA VAL A 33 -2.63 -27.15 -8.98
C VAL A 33 -3.96 -26.71 -9.56
N THR A 34 -4.82 -26.11 -8.74
CA THR A 34 -6.13 -25.58 -9.14
C THR A 34 -6.33 -24.24 -8.44
N ASP A 35 -6.54 -23.17 -9.20
CA ASP A 35 -6.88 -21.83 -8.70
C ASP A 35 -6.00 -21.37 -7.50
N SER A 36 -4.68 -21.42 -7.67
CA SER A 36 -3.68 -21.07 -6.63
C SER A 36 -3.69 -21.93 -5.36
N LYS A 37 -4.25 -23.15 -5.45
CA LYS A 37 -4.23 -24.17 -4.40
C LYS A 37 -3.61 -25.46 -4.92
N VAL A 38 -3.10 -26.29 -4.01
CA VAL A 38 -2.64 -27.64 -4.34
C VAL A 38 -3.63 -28.64 -3.79
N GLU A 39 -4.34 -29.33 -4.66
CA GLU A 39 -5.21 -30.44 -4.28
C GLU A 39 -4.49 -31.76 -4.46
N VAL A 40 -4.44 -32.59 -3.43
CA VAL A 40 -4.07 -34.00 -3.56
C VAL A 40 -5.35 -34.79 -3.73
N GLU A 41 -5.61 -35.17 -4.96
CA GLU A 41 -6.76 -35.99 -5.34
C GLU A 41 -6.44 -37.48 -5.09
N PHE A 42 -7.39 -38.18 -4.48
CA PHE A 42 -7.32 -39.62 -4.21
C PHE A 42 -8.26 -40.36 -5.15
N TYR A 43 -7.77 -41.46 -5.73
CA TYR A 43 -8.52 -42.30 -6.67
C TYR A 43 -8.58 -43.75 -6.19
N ARG A 44 -9.75 -44.35 -6.36
CA ARG A 44 -9.99 -45.79 -6.18
C ARG A 44 -10.41 -46.39 -7.52
N GLY A 45 -9.46 -47.05 -8.20
CA GLY A 45 -9.62 -47.40 -9.61
C GLY A 45 -9.56 -46.14 -10.49
N GLU A 46 -10.54 -45.93 -11.36
CA GLU A 46 -10.65 -44.72 -12.18
C GLU A 46 -11.52 -43.62 -11.55
N ALA A 47 -12.23 -43.91 -10.47
CA ALA A 47 -13.09 -42.93 -9.79
C ALA A 47 -12.30 -42.10 -8.76
N LYS A 48 -12.52 -40.78 -8.78
CA LYS A 48 -12.07 -39.85 -7.72
C LYS A 48 -12.85 -40.17 -6.45
N ASP A 49 -12.13 -40.51 -5.38
CA ASP A 49 -12.67 -40.95 -4.09
C ASP A 49 -12.71 -39.80 -3.07
N ASP A 50 -11.61 -39.04 -2.97
CA ASP A 50 -11.45 -37.99 -1.96
C ASP A 50 -10.48 -36.91 -2.46
N THR A 51 -10.39 -35.77 -1.78
CA THR A 51 -9.40 -34.71 -2.07
C THR A 51 -8.99 -34.01 -0.80
N VAL A 52 -7.70 -33.76 -0.67
CA VAL A 52 -7.16 -32.95 0.43
C VAL A 52 -6.50 -31.71 -0.15
N GLU A 53 -6.93 -30.55 0.33
CA GLU A 53 -6.27 -29.28 0.05
C GLU A 53 -4.96 -29.19 0.86
N ILE A 54 -3.89 -28.85 0.16
CA ILE A 54 -2.57 -28.54 0.72
C ILE A 54 -2.29 -27.07 0.42
N THR A 55 -2.04 -26.31 1.47
CA THR A 55 -1.65 -24.89 1.42
C THR A 55 -0.26 -24.71 2.02
N ASP A 56 0.29 -23.49 1.95
CA ASP A 56 1.55 -23.15 2.62
C ASP A 56 1.46 -23.30 4.16
N SER A 57 0.26 -23.27 4.73
CA SER A 57 0.00 -23.48 6.17
C SER A 57 -0.15 -24.95 6.57
N THR A 58 -0.18 -25.87 5.60
CA THR A 58 -0.36 -27.30 5.86
C THR A 58 0.96 -27.91 6.34
N ASP A 59 0.95 -28.51 7.54
CA ASP A 59 2.14 -29.18 8.09
C ASP A 59 2.38 -30.51 7.37
N ILE A 60 3.51 -30.59 6.64
CA ILE A 60 3.95 -31.81 5.95
C ILE A 60 5.29 -32.28 6.52
N ALA A 61 5.27 -33.44 7.17
CA ALA A 61 6.45 -34.03 7.78
C ALA A 61 6.73 -35.43 7.23
N ARG A 62 8.01 -35.76 7.01
CA ARG A 62 8.41 -37.12 6.65
C ARG A 62 8.37 -38.01 7.90
N CYS A 63 7.70 -39.16 7.80
CA CYS A 63 7.67 -40.18 8.86
C CYS A 63 8.35 -41.45 8.35
N GLY A 64 9.57 -41.71 8.84
CA GLY A 64 10.39 -42.82 8.34
C GLY A 64 10.83 -42.62 6.88
N LYS A 65 11.10 -43.73 6.18
CA LYS A 65 11.68 -43.71 4.81
C LYS A 65 10.61 -43.63 3.71
N GLN A 66 9.41 -44.12 3.98
CA GLN A 66 8.37 -44.36 2.97
C GLN A 66 7.06 -43.63 3.27
N SER A 67 6.98 -42.84 4.34
CA SER A 67 5.73 -42.20 4.72
C SER A 67 5.86 -40.69 4.87
N ILE A 68 4.73 -40.01 4.69
CA ILE A 68 4.54 -38.58 4.92
C ILE A 68 3.31 -38.42 5.79
N ILE A 69 3.38 -37.55 6.79
CA ILE A 69 2.24 -37.08 7.57
C ILE A 69 1.85 -35.71 7.02
N ILE A 70 0.55 -35.53 6.81
CA ILE A 70 -0.07 -34.27 6.39
C ILE A 70 -1.07 -33.91 7.47
N THR A 71 -1.02 -32.68 7.97
CA THR A 71 -1.95 -32.17 8.97
C THR A 71 -2.68 -30.95 8.41
N CYS A 72 -4.01 -31.04 8.34
CA CYS A 72 -4.90 -29.98 7.86
C CYS A 72 -5.96 -29.71 8.93
N GLU A 73 -6.14 -28.45 9.35
CA GLU A 73 -7.26 -27.99 10.19
C GLU A 73 -7.57 -28.84 11.44
N GLY A 74 -6.54 -29.44 12.07
CA GLY A 74 -6.67 -30.25 13.28
C GLY A 74 -6.74 -31.77 13.05
N ASP A 75 -6.87 -32.20 11.81
CA ASP A 75 -6.83 -33.61 11.41
C ASP A 75 -5.48 -33.97 10.78
N SER A 76 -4.88 -35.08 11.24
CA SER A 76 -3.65 -35.63 10.67
C SER A 76 -3.92 -36.96 9.98
N PHE A 77 -3.29 -37.15 8.82
CA PHE A 77 -3.27 -38.46 8.16
C PHE A 77 -1.86 -38.76 7.63
N MET A 78 -1.56 -40.05 7.48
CA MET A 78 -0.28 -40.51 6.97
C MET A 78 -0.45 -41.26 5.66
N LEU A 79 0.34 -40.86 4.67
CA LEU A 79 0.48 -41.53 3.39
C LEU A 79 1.72 -42.43 3.43
N LYS A 80 1.54 -43.73 3.20
CA LYS A 80 2.64 -44.69 3.07
C LYS A 80 2.80 -45.12 1.61
N PHE A 81 3.95 -44.82 1.06
CA PHE A 81 4.32 -45.07 -0.34
C PHE A 81 4.98 -46.45 -0.51
N PRO A 82 4.90 -47.06 -1.70
CA PRO A 82 5.51 -48.37 -1.95
C PRO A 82 7.06 -48.33 -1.92
N SER A 83 7.66 -47.15 -2.10
CA SER A 83 9.12 -46.98 -2.08
C SER A 83 9.54 -45.61 -1.54
N THR A 84 10.78 -45.54 -1.05
CA THR A 84 11.43 -44.28 -0.64
C THR A 84 11.54 -43.30 -1.80
N HIS A 85 11.70 -43.81 -3.03
CA HIS A 85 11.77 -42.99 -4.23
C HIS A 85 10.42 -42.33 -4.52
N ALA A 86 9.33 -43.10 -4.50
CA ALA A 86 7.97 -42.59 -4.69
C ALA A 86 7.61 -41.54 -3.63
N GLN A 87 7.95 -41.78 -2.36
CA GLN A 87 7.77 -40.81 -1.28
C GLN A 87 8.49 -39.49 -1.56
N LYS A 88 9.78 -39.55 -1.93
CA LYS A 88 10.58 -38.35 -2.23
C LYS A 88 10.07 -37.62 -3.46
N ALA A 89 9.68 -38.35 -4.51
CA ALA A 89 9.13 -37.78 -5.73
C ALA A 89 7.81 -37.06 -5.44
N PHE A 90 6.90 -37.66 -4.68
CA PHE A 90 5.66 -37.00 -4.24
C PHE A 90 5.94 -35.75 -3.41
N HIS A 91 6.85 -35.83 -2.42
CA HIS A 91 7.23 -34.67 -1.61
C HIS A 91 7.82 -33.53 -2.44
N GLY A 92 8.61 -33.87 -3.47
CA GLY A 92 9.14 -32.90 -4.44
C GLY A 92 8.03 -32.27 -5.28
N THR A 93 7.15 -33.09 -5.86
CA THR A 93 6.01 -32.62 -6.66
C THR A 93 5.07 -31.73 -5.85
N VAL A 94 4.72 -32.09 -4.60
CA VAL A 94 3.88 -31.23 -3.76
C VAL A 94 4.55 -29.89 -3.48
N LYS A 95 5.87 -29.86 -3.22
CA LYS A 95 6.61 -28.60 -3.05
C LYS A 95 6.64 -27.76 -4.33
N GLU A 96 6.80 -28.41 -5.49
CA GLU A 96 6.80 -27.76 -6.79
C GLU A 96 5.41 -27.18 -7.10
N CYS A 97 4.35 -27.97 -6.91
CA CYS A 97 2.97 -27.52 -7.01
C CYS A 97 2.66 -26.37 -6.05
N LEU A 98 3.16 -26.41 -4.80
CA LEU A 98 2.98 -25.30 -3.85
C LEU A 98 3.69 -24.05 -4.33
N SER A 99 4.88 -24.17 -4.91
CA SER A 99 5.58 -23.03 -5.51
C SER A 99 4.87 -22.48 -6.76
N GLU A 100 4.25 -23.34 -7.57
CA GLU A 100 3.44 -22.96 -8.74
C GLU A 100 2.10 -22.33 -8.35
N ALA A 101 1.54 -22.74 -7.21
CA ALA A 101 0.27 -22.25 -6.69
C ALA A 101 0.36 -20.86 -6.03
N LYS A 102 1.58 -20.35 -5.77
CA LYS A 102 1.76 -19.05 -5.12
C LYS A 102 1.12 -17.92 -5.93
N SER A 103 0.28 -17.14 -5.24
CA SER A 103 -0.30 -15.91 -5.80
C SER A 103 0.77 -14.87 -6.11
N VAL A 104 0.43 -13.90 -6.96
CA VAL A 104 1.30 -12.74 -7.27
C VAL A 104 1.76 -12.06 -5.98
N PHE A 105 0.85 -11.88 -5.01
CA PHE A 105 1.15 -11.32 -3.70
C PHE A 105 2.19 -12.12 -2.92
N SER A 106 2.02 -13.44 -2.84
CA SER A 106 2.91 -14.33 -2.08
C SER A 106 4.29 -14.48 -2.74
N ASN A 107 4.39 -14.27 -4.06
CA ASN A 107 5.68 -14.26 -4.76
C ASN A 107 6.49 -12.99 -4.51
N ARG A 108 5.81 -11.84 -4.32
CA ARG A 108 6.48 -10.54 -4.14
C ARG A 108 6.69 -10.11 -2.69
N THR A 109 6.09 -10.82 -1.73
CA THR A 109 6.02 -10.41 -0.32
C THR A 109 6.58 -11.47 0.61
N ASP A 110 7.45 -11.05 1.53
CA ASP A 110 7.91 -11.87 2.64
C ASP A 110 6.76 -12.19 3.61
N GLU A 111 6.64 -13.45 4.01
CA GLU A 111 5.51 -13.94 4.81
C GLU A 111 5.41 -13.22 6.16
N ALA A 112 6.53 -12.97 6.84
CA ALA A 112 6.51 -12.27 8.13
C ALA A 112 6.04 -10.82 7.97
N SER A 113 6.44 -10.15 6.88
CA SER A 113 5.93 -8.83 6.55
C SER A 113 4.42 -8.85 6.30
N ALA A 114 3.92 -9.80 5.50
CA ALA A 114 2.50 -9.92 5.18
C ALA A 114 1.65 -10.18 6.44
N VAL A 115 2.08 -11.09 7.31
CA VAL A 115 1.37 -11.40 8.56
C VAL A 115 1.31 -10.16 9.46
N GLN A 116 2.42 -9.46 9.65
CA GLN A 116 2.45 -8.25 10.47
C GLN A 116 1.56 -7.15 9.88
N TYR A 117 1.56 -7.00 8.55
CA TYR A 117 0.74 -6.04 7.83
C TYR A 117 -0.77 -6.29 8.04
N PHE A 118 -1.26 -7.50 7.77
CA PHE A 118 -2.68 -7.79 7.93
C PHE A 118 -3.11 -7.82 9.39
N GLN A 119 -2.24 -8.20 10.33
CA GLN A 119 -2.51 -8.07 11.76
C GLN A 119 -2.70 -6.61 12.17
N PHE A 120 -1.84 -5.71 11.68
CA PHE A 120 -1.95 -4.28 11.95
C PHE A 120 -3.31 -3.71 11.48
N TYR A 121 -3.73 -4.03 10.25
CA TYR A 121 -5.01 -3.56 9.71
C TYR A 121 -6.25 -4.26 10.29
N GLY A 122 -6.05 -5.40 10.96
CA GLY A 122 -7.10 -6.11 11.71
C GLY A 122 -7.51 -5.43 13.03
N TYR A 123 -6.80 -4.40 13.50
CA TYR A 123 -7.17 -3.65 14.71
C TYR A 123 -8.16 -2.52 14.41
N LEU A 124 -9.27 -2.47 15.16
CA LEU A 124 -10.26 -1.39 15.07
C LEU A 124 -9.67 0.00 15.34
N SER A 125 -8.66 0.10 16.22
CA SER A 125 -7.99 1.37 16.50
C SER A 125 -7.27 1.94 15.28
N GLN A 126 -6.71 1.09 14.41
CA GLN A 126 -6.08 1.55 13.17
C GLN A 126 -7.11 2.01 12.14
N GLN A 127 -8.21 1.26 12.01
CA GLN A 127 -9.35 1.70 11.19
C GLN A 127 -9.93 3.03 11.69
N GLN A 128 -10.03 3.21 13.02
CA GLN A 128 -10.46 4.46 13.62
C GLN A 128 -9.51 5.61 13.30
N ASN A 129 -8.19 5.42 13.41
CA ASN A 129 -7.20 6.45 13.06
C ASN A 129 -7.39 6.93 11.61
N MET A 130 -7.62 5.99 10.69
CA MET A 130 -7.89 6.28 9.28
C MET A 130 -9.23 7.00 9.06
N MET A 131 -10.30 6.59 9.75
CA MET A 131 -11.63 7.19 9.63
C MET A 131 -11.77 8.55 10.34
N GLN A 132 -10.93 8.83 11.33
CA GLN A 132 -10.89 10.12 12.03
C GLN A 132 -10.13 11.20 11.24
N ASP A 133 -9.34 10.80 10.24
CA ASP A 133 -8.82 11.75 9.25
C ASP A 133 -9.97 12.24 8.36
N TYR A 134 -10.58 13.34 8.80
CA TYR A 134 -11.74 13.92 8.14
C TYR A 134 -11.44 14.33 6.70
N ILE A 135 -10.24 14.87 6.42
CA ILE A 135 -9.86 15.32 5.07
C ILE A 135 -9.84 14.13 4.14
N ARG A 136 -9.21 13.02 4.55
CA ARG A 136 -9.27 11.75 3.83
C ARG A 136 -10.72 11.29 3.61
N THR A 137 -11.44 10.98 4.69
CA THR A 137 -12.73 10.28 4.58
C THR A 137 -13.79 11.11 3.86
N SER A 138 -13.86 12.42 4.12
CA SER A 138 -14.83 13.30 3.47
C SER A 138 -14.51 13.59 2.01
N THR A 139 -13.23 13.60 1.61
CA THR A 139 -12.85 13.80 0.20
C THR A 139 -13.23 12.58 -0.64
N TYR A 140 -13.03 11.37 -0.12
CA TYR A 140 -13.54 10.14 -0.75
C TYR A 140 -15.06 10.15 -0.91
N GLN A 141 -15.79 10.44 0.17
CA GLN A 141 -17.25 10.52 0.10
C GLN A 141 -17.72 11.55 -0.94
N ARG A 142 -17.12 12.75 -0.92
CA ARG A 142 -17.45 13.82 -1.88
C ARG A 142 -17.10 13.42 -3.31
N ALA A 143 -15.98 12.76 -3.55
CA ALA A 143 -15.59 12.29 -4.88
C ALA A 143 -16.64 11.37 -5.48
N MET A 144 -17.21 10.46 -4.68
CA MET A 144 -18.27 9.54 -5.13
C MET A 144 -19.61 10.26 -5.29
N LEU A 145 -20.04 11.04 -4.28
CA LEU A 145 -21.33 11.74 -4.31
C LEU A 145 -21.39 12.89 -5.33
N SER A 146 -20.24 13.44 -5.76
CA SER A 146 -20.21 14.43 -6.83
C SER A 146 -20.24 13.78 -8.22
N ASN A 147 -19.93 12.50 -8.32
CA ASN A 147 -19.86 11.74 -9.57
C ASN A 147 -20.83 10.56 -9.56
N VAL A 148 -22.09 10.80 -9.14
CA VAL A 148 -23.14 9.78 -9.05
C VAL A 148 -23.29 8.99 -10.36
N THR A 149 -23.04 9.60 -11.51
CA THR A 149 -23.05 8.94 -12.83
C THR A 149 -22.14 7.70 -12.90
N ASP A 150 -21.03 7.70 -12.17
CA ASP A 150 -20.07 6.60 -12.13
C ASP A 150 -20.49 5.46 -11.19
N PHE A 151 -21.49 5.68 -10.32
CA PHE A 151 -21.91 4.73 -9.29
C PHE A 151 -23.37 4.28 -9.45
N GLN A 152 -24.27 5.13 -9.91
CA GLN A 152 -25.71 4.86 -10.01
C GLN A 152 -26.00 3.60 -10.86
N ASP A 153 -26.64 2.63 -10.24
CA ASP A 153 -26.99 1.32 -10.81
C ASP A 153 -25.79 0.46 -11.28
N LYS A 154 -24.57 0.82 -10.85
CA LYS A 154 -23.31 0.16 -11.20
C LYS A 154 -22.90 -0.93 -10.21
N VAL A 155 -22.01 -1.81 -10.67
CA VAL A 155 -21.28 -2.76 -9.83
C VAL A 155 -19.92 -2.18 -9.48
N VAL A 156 -19.59 -2.16 -8.20
CA VAL A 156 -18.36 -1.57 -7.67
C VAL A 156 -17.51 -2.64 -6.99
N LEU A 157 -16.20 -2.53 -7.11
CA LEU A 157 -15.23 -3.32 -6.35
C LEU A 157 -14.48 -2.42 -5.37
N ASP A 158 -14.50 -2.75 -4.09
CA ASP A 158 -13.74 -2.08 -3.03
C ASP A 158 -12.55 -2.97 -2.63
N VAL A 159 -11.33 -2.52 -2.95
CA VAL A 159 -10.09 -3.28 -2.75
C VAL A 159 -9.42 -2.87 -1.45
N GLY A 160 -9.30 -3.80 -0.50
CA GLY A 160 -8.80 -3.49 0.85
C GLY A 160 -9.84 -2.69 1.63
N ALA A 161 -11.08 -3.21 1.66
CA ALA A 161 -12.24 -2.48 2.14
C ALA A 161 -12.14 -2.05 3.62
N GLY A 162 -11.29 -2.70 4.43
CA GLY A 162 -11.14 -2.41 5.84
C GLY A 162 -12.47 -2.54 6.57
N SER A 163 -12.94 -1.45 7.19
CA SER A 163 -14.27 -1.39 7.83
C SER A 163 -15.45 -1.38 6.84
N GLY A 164 -15.20 -1.22 5.54
CA GLY A 164 -16.20 -1.09 4.48
C GLY A 164 -16.67 0.34 4.22
N ILE A 165 -16.06 1.36 4.85
CA ILE A 165 -16.52 2.75 4.77
C ILE A 165 -16.70 3.27 3.33
N LEU A 166 -15.80 2.91 2.42
CA LEU A 166 -15.88 3.31 1.01
C LEU A 166 -17.01 2.56 0.28
N SER A 167 -17.22 1.28 0.58
CA SER A 167 -18.39 0.52 0.12
C SER A 167 -19.72 1.19 0.52
N PHE A 168 -19.83 1.71 1.75
CA PHE A 168 -21.01 2.46 2.17
C PHE A 168 -21.20 3.76 1.36
N PHE A 169 -20.13 4.48 1.05
CA PHE A 169 -20.20 5.68 0.21
C PHE A 169 -20.62 5.36 -1.22
N ALA A 170 -20.16 4.24 -1.79
CA ALA A 170 -20.61 3.78 -3.10
C ALA A 170 -22.12 3.48 -3.11
N ILE A 171 -22.66 2.83 -2.07
CA ILE A 171 -24.12 2.62 -1.93
C ILE A 171 -24.87 3.96 -1.79
N GLN A 172 -24.34 4.91 -1.02
CA GLN A 172 -24.93 6.26 -0.92
C GLN A 172 -24.97 6.97 -2.28
N ALA A 173 -23.97 6.74 -3.13
CA ALA A 173 -23.91 7.25 -4.50
C ALA A 173 -24.77 6.43 -5.49
N GLY A 174 -25.57 5.46 -5.02
CA GLY A 174 -26.52 4.72 -5.84
C GLY A 174 -25.98 3.42 -6.47
N ALA A 175 -24.82 2.90 -6.01
CA ALA A 175 -24.32 1.62 -6.47
C ALA A 175 -25.34 0.50 -6.26
N ARG A 176 -25.57 -0.29 -7.31
CA ARG A 176 -26.46 -1.45 -7.26
C ARG A 176 -25.89 -2.56 -6.39
N LYS A 177 -24.58 -2.75 -6.47
CA LYS A 177 -23.84 -3.78 -5.73
C LYS A 177 -22.39 -3.37 -5.53
N VAL A 178 -21.83 -3.71 -4.38
CA VAL A 178 -20.41 -3.57 -4.06
C VAL A 178 -19.85 -4.91 -3.62
N TYR A 179 -18.74 -5.34 -4.23
CA TYR A 179 -17.92 -6.43 -3.73
C TYR A 179 -16.79 -5.83 -2.90
N ALA A 180 -16.74 -6.16 -1.60
CA ALA A 180 -15.78 -5.59 -0.66
C ALA A 180 -14.72 -6.62 -0.29
N ILE A 181 -13.55 -6.55 -0.92
CA ILE A 181 -12.45 -7.49 -0.67
C ILE A 181 -11.62 -6.98 0.50
N GLU A 182 -11.44 -7.81 1.54
CA GLU A 182 -10.63 -7.49 2.71
C GLU A 182 -9.85 -8.72 3.19
N ALA A 183 -8.53 -8.61 3.24
CA ALA A 183 -7.65 -9.74 3.54
C ALA A 183 -7.43 -9.99 5.04
N SER A 184 -7.56 -8.96 5.88
CA SER A 184 -7.37 -9.06 7.32
C SER A 184 -8.62 -9.59 8.04
N SER A 185 -8.50 -9.80 9.35
CA SER A 185 -9.65 -10.12 10.22
C SER A 185 -10.71 -9.01 10.26
N MET A 186 -10.41 -7.81 9.74
CA MET A 186 -11.37 -6.70 9.64
C MET A 186 -12.57 -7.04 8.76
N ALA A 187 -12.45 -7.99 7.83
CA ALA A 187 -13.57 -8.46 7.01
C ALA A 187 -14.78 -8.88 7.87
N LYS A 188 -14.54 -9.48 9.05
CA LYS A 188 -15.62 -9.84 9.99
C LYS A 188 -16.34 -8.62 10.55
N HIS A 189 -15.61 -7.55 10.84
CA HIS A 189 -16.18 -6.29 11.32
C HIS A 189 -16.92 -5.53 10.20
N CYS A 190 -16.38 -5.54 8.99
CA CYS A 190 -17.05 -5.03 7.79
C CYS A 190 -18.41 -5.72 7.61
N GLU A 191 -18.44 -7.06 7.62
CA GLU A 191 -19.67 -7.85 7.50
C GLU A 191 -20.68 -7.52 8.61
N MET A 192 -20.23 -7.35 9.87
CA MET A 192 -21.10 -6.91 10.96
C MET A 192 -21.71 -5.52 10.72
N LEU A 193 -20.94 -4.57 10.18
CA LEU A 193 -21.45 -3.24 9.83
C LEU A 193 -22.45 -3.30 8.68
N VAL A 194 -22.17 -4.12 7.65
CA VAL A 194 -23.06 -4.32 6.50
C VAL A 194 -24.41 -4.87 6.95
N GLN A 195 -24.39 -5.89 7.82
CA GLN A 195 -25.60 -6.48 8.40
C GLN A 195 -26.37 -5.48 9.26
N HIS A 196 -25.68 -4.76 10.14
CA HIS A 196 -26.32 -3.78 11.03
C HIS A 196 -26.96 -2.61 10.28
N ASN A 197 -26.43 -2.25 9.11
CA ASN A 197 -26.99 -1.21 8.25
C ASN A 197 -28.00 -1.76 7.22
N ASN A 198 -28.42 -3.02 7.32
CA ASN A 198 -29.38 -3.65 6.41
C ASN A 198 -28.95 -3.65 4.93
N LEU A 199 -27.64 -3.75 4.65
CA LEU A 199 -27.09 -3.68 3.29
C LEU A 199 -26.54 -5.02 2.76
N SER A 200 -26.77 -6.14 3.44
CA SER A 200 -26.23 -7.47 3.06
C SER A 200 -26.61 -7.98 1.67
N GLN A 201 -27.65 -7.40 1.04
CA GLN A 201 -28.02 -7.73 -0.35
C GLN A 201 -27.25 -6.92 -1.40
N GLN A 202 -26.65 -5.79 -0.98
CA GLN A 202 -25.98 -4.84 -1.86
C GLN A 202 -24.46 -4.84 -1.65
N ILE A 203 -23.97 -5.00 -0.41
CA ILE A 203 -22.54 -5.12 -0.12
C ILE A 203 -22.21 -6.57 0.21
N ILE A 204 -21.34 -7.19 -0.58
CA ILE A 204 -20.89 -8.57 -0.41
C ILE A 204 -19.43 -8.54 0.04
N VAL A 205 -19.16 -8.90 1.29
CA VAL A 205 -17.81 -8.96 1.82
C VAL A 205 -17.13 -10.25 1.39
N ILE A 206 -15.95 -10.13 0.77
CA ILE A 206 -15.15 -11.26 0.29
C ILE A 206 -13.84 -11.28 1.09
N PRO A 207 -13.72 -12.15 2.10
CA PRO A 207 -12.50 -12.26 2.89
C PRO A 207 -11.38 -12.90 2.07
N GLY A 208 -10.25 -12.22 1.94
CA GLY A 208 -9.06 -12.73 1.24
C GLY A 208 -8.28 -11.65 0.50
N LYS A 209 -7.16 -12.05 -0.10
CA LYS A 209 -6.32 -11.14 -0.90
C LYS A 209 -6.90 -11.00 -2.29
N VAL A 210 -6.84 -9.79 -2.86
CA VAL A 210 -7.37 -9.50 -4.20
C VAL A 210 -6.74 -10.36 -5.30
N GLU A 211 -5.52 -10.83 -5.08
CA GLU A 211 -4.79 -11.73 -5.97
C GLU A 211 -5.26 -13.18 -5.91
N GLU A 212 -5.99 -13.58 -4.86
CA GLU A 212 -6.34 -14.97 -4.52
C GLU A 212 -7.85 -15.24 -4.56
N VAL A 213 -8.68 -14.20 -4.45
CA VAL A 213 -10.14 -14.34 -4.47
C VAL A 213 -10.70 -14.20 -5.89
N GLU A 214 -11.95 -14.64 -6.04
CA GLU A 214 -12.73 -14.49 -7.27
C GLU A 214 -13.96 -13.60 -7.06
N VAL A 215 -14.27 -12.80 -8.09
CA VAL A 215 -15.44 -11.93 -8.15
C VAL A 215 -16.35 -12.45 -9.27
N PRO A 216 -17.65 -12.68 -9.00
CA PRO A 216 -18.51 -13.45 -9.92
C PRO A 216 -18.94 -12.70 -11.19
N GLU A 217 -18.69 -11.40 -11.28
CA GLU A 217 -19.02 -10.56 -12.43
C GLU A 217 -18.01 -9.42 -12.58
N GLU A 218 -17.82 -8.92 -13.81
CA GLU A 218 -17.00 -7.72 -14.04
C GLU A 218 -17.66 -6.47 -13.42
N VAL A 219 -16.83 -5.51 -13.00
CA VAL A 219 -17.25 -4.29 -12.29
C VAL A 219 -17.10 -3.05 -13.15
N ASP A 220 -17.95 -2.05 -12.91
CA ASP A 220 -17.93 -0.77 -13.63
C ASP A 220 -16.93 0.22 -13.02
N THR A 221 -16.70 0.15 -11.71
CA THR A 221 -15.78 1.04 -10.98
C THR A 221 -15.01 0.27 -9.91
N ILE A 222 -13.71 0.52 -9.78
CA ILE A 222 -12.88 0.05 -8.67
C ILE A 222 -12.55 1.24 -7.76
N ILE A 223 -12.91 1.12 -6.49
CA ILE A 223 -12.56 2.06 -5.41
C ILE A 223 -11.51 1.42 -4.50
N SER A 224 -10.58 2.23 -4.01
CA SER A 224 -9.62 1.81 -2.97
C SER A 224 -8.99 3.02 -2.30
N GLU A 225 -8.40 2.80 -1.14
CA GLU A 225 -7.43 3.71 -0.54
C GLU A 225 -6.09 2.96 -0.43
N PRO A 226 -5.28 2.94 -1.51
CA PRO A 226 -4.03 2.19 -1.56
C PRO A 226 -2.78 3.04 -1.26
N MET A 227 -2.93 4.26 -0.75
CA MET A 227 -1.82 5.21 -0.65
C MET A 227 -1.06 5.04 0.67
N GLY A 228 0.25 4.80 0.57
CA GLY A 228 1.16 4.84 1.71
C GLY A 228 1.97 6.14 1.77
N TYR A 229 2.95 6.18 2.68
CA TYR A 229 3.99 7.22 2.67
C TYR A 229 4.66 7.32 1.30
N MET A 230 4.94 8.55 0.85
CA MET A 230 5.42 8.84 -0.50
C MET A 230 4.56 8.20 -1.61
N LEU A 231 3.25 8.08 -1.41
CA LEU A 231 2.27 7.40 -2.28
C LEU A 231 2.44 5.86 -2.36
N PHE A 232 3.69 5.37 -2.40
CA PHE A 232 4.03 4.00 -2.79
C PHE A 232 4.25 3.02 -1.65
N ASN A 233 4.56 3.48 -0.42
CA ASN A 233 4.82 2.58 0.69
C ASN A 233 3.66 1.60 0.89
N GLU A 234 3.94 0.41 1.46
CA GLU A 234 2.98 -0.71 1.61
C GLU A 234 2.70 -1.50 0.33
N ARG A 235 3.09 -0.96 -0.85
CA ARG A 235 2.92 -1.62 -2.17
C ARG A 235 1.46 -2.00 -2.48
N MET A 236 0.49 -1.40 -1.80
CA MET A 236 -0.94 -1.67 -2.00
C MET A 236 -1.44 -1.20 -3.37
N LEU A 237 -0.77 -0.22 -3.98
CA LEU A 237 -1.04 0.19 -5.36
C LEU A 237 -0.90 -0.95 -6.36
N GLU A 238 -0.02 -1.93 -6.13
CA GLU A 238 0.08 -3.07 -7.04
C GLU A 238 -1.16 -3.97 -6.92
N SER A 239 -1.67 -4.23 -5.72
CA SER A 239 -2.95 -4.92 -5.50
C SER A 239 -4.14 -4.16 -6.11
N TYR A 240 -4.10 -2.82 -6.07
CA TYR A 240 -5.09 -1.96 -6.71
C TYR A 240 -5.08 -2.07 -8.23
N LEU A 241 -3.89 -2.10 -8.85
CA LEU A 241 -3.74 -2.31 -10.29
C LEU A 241 -4.11 -3.74 -10.70
N HIS A 242 -3.78 -4.76 -9.89
CA HIS A 242 -4.15 -6.17 -10.12
C HIS A 242 -5.67 -6.34 -10.25
N ALA A 243 -6.43 -5.60 -9.44
CA ALA A 243 -7.89 -5.64 -9.43
C ALA A 243 -8.53 -5.26 -10.78
N LYS A 244 -7.79 -4.56 -11.67
CA LYS A 244 -8.26 -4.24 -13.03
C LYS A 244 -8.61 -5.46 -13.86
N LYS A 245 -8.18 -6.67 -13.49
CA LYS A 245 -8.63 -7.92 -14.15
C LYS A 245 -10.15 -8.09 -14.16
N TRP A 246 -10.88 -7.44 -13.24
CA TRP A 246 -12.35 -7.43 -13.21
C TRP A 246 -12.97 -6.13 -13.73
N LEU A 247 -12.17 -5.12 -14.09
CA LEU A 247 -12.70 -3.84 -14.55
C LEU A 247 -13.17 -3.95 -16.00
N LYS A 248 -14.43 -3.59 -16.26
CA LYS A 248 -14.96 -3.52 -17.63
C LYS A 248 -14.15 -2.55 -18.49
N PRO A 249 -14.09 -2.75 -19.81
CA PRO A 249 -13.56 -1.75 -20.73
C PRO A 249 -14.26 -0.39 -20.55
N GLY A 250 -13.48 0.66 -20.28
CA GLY A 250 -14.00 2.00 -20.00
C GLY A 250 -14.53 2.20 -18.58
N GLY A 251 -14.43 1.21 -17.71
CA GLY A 251 -14.71 1.35 -16.28
C GLY A 251 -13.74 2.32 -15.58
N LYS A 252 -14.13 2.80 -14.40
CA LYS A 252 -13.42 3.87 -13.69
C LYS A 252 -12.58 3.35 -12.52
N MET A 253 -11.51 4.08 -12.23
CA MET A 253 -10.70 3.89 -11.03
C MET A 253 -10.78 5.12 -10.13
N TYR A 254 -11.01 4.89 -8.85
CA TYR A 254 -11.12 5.90 -7.80
C TYR A 254 -10.15 5.56 -6.64
N PRO A 255 -9.01 6.24 -6.50
CA PRO A 255 -8.50 7.32 -7.37
C PRO A 255 -8.07 6.84 -8.76
N GLY A 256 -8.13 7.72 -9.76
CA GLY A 256 -7.70 7.42 -11.14
C GLY A 256 -6.25 7.81 -11.43
N GLN A 257 -5.69 8.73 -10.66
CA GLN A 257 -4.34 9.25 -10.84
C GLN A 257 -3.67 9.52 -9.49
N GLY A 258 -2.35 9.33 -9.42
CA GLY A 258 -1.51 9.76 -8.30
C GLY A 258 -0.35 10.65 -8.76
N ASP A 259 -0.14 11.76 -8.07
CA ASP A 259 0.90 12.74 -8.33
C ASP A 259 1.86 12.77 -7.14
N LEU A 260 3.11 12.30 -7.33
CA LEU A 260 4.17 12.47 -6.34
C LEU A 260 4.92 13.78 -6.59
N HIS A 261 4.94 14.66 -5.60
CA HIS A 261 5.69 15.90 -5.62
C HIS A 261 7.01 15.77 -4.87
N ILE A 262 8.06 16.38 -5.42
CA ILE A 262 9.42 16.33 -4.89
C ILE A 262 10.01 17.73 -4.89
N ALA A 263 10.51 18.22 -3.77
CA ALA A 263 11.19 19.52 -3.68
C ALA A 263 12.45 19.46 -2.82
N PRO A 264 13.57 20.09 -3.23
CA PRO A 264 14.74 20.25 -2.38
C PRO A 264 14.40 21.18 -1.20
N PHE A 265 14.88 20.87 -0.01
CA PHE A 265 14.63 21.67 1.19
C PHE A 265 15.91 22.03 1.95
N THR A 266 15.81 23.08 2.77
CA THR A 266 16.82 23.46 3.74
C THR A 266 16.31 23.32 5.18
N ASP A 267 16.92 22.46 5.99
CA ASP A 267 16.63 22.32 7.42
C ASP A 267 17.87 21.82 8.17
N GLU A 268 18.72 22.76 8.59
CA GLU A 268 19.95 22.50 9.33
C GLU A 268 19.65 21.81 10.68
N ALA A 269 18.55 22.19 11.34
CA ALA A 269 18.18 21.64 12.65
C ALA A 269 17.85 20.15 12.54
N LEU A 270 17.07 19.75 11.53
CA LEU A 270 16.77 18.34 11.26
C LEU A 270 18.03 17.55 10.90
N TYR A 271 18.90 18.11 10.06
CA TYR A 271 20.15 17.46 9.66
C TYR A 271 21.07 17.21 10.88
N MET A 272 21.25 18.24 11.73
CA MET A 272 22.05 18.14 12.95
C MET A 272 21.40 17.24 14.01
N GLU A 273 20.07 17.12 14.05
CA GLU A 273 19.38 16.18 14.94
C GLU A 273 19.84 14.73 14.71
N GLN A 274 20.02 14.31 13.45
CA GLN A 274 20.49 12.94 13.15
C GLN A 274 21.93 12.72 13.60
N TYR A 275 22.81 13.70 13.39
CA TYR A 275 24.18 13.65 13.91
C TYR A 275 24.20 13.60 15.44
N ASN A 276 23.35 14.37 16.11
CA ASN A 276 23.28 14.40 17.57
C ASN A 276 22.84 13.06 18.15
N LYS A 277 21.87 12.37 17.51
CA LYS A 277 21.51 10.99 17.87
C LYS A 277 22.70 10.03 17.70
N ALA A 278 23.39 10.10 16.56
CA ALA A 278 24.56 9.28 16.28
C ALA A 278 25.74 9.54 17.22
N ASN A 279 25.88 10.77 17.73
CA ASN A 279 26.95 11.14 18.65
C ASN A 279 26.84 10.45 20.02
N PHE A 280 25.71 9.82 20.35
CA PHE A 280 25.67 8.86 21.47
C PHE A 280 26.76 7.80 21.33
N TRP A 281 27.05 7.32 20.13
CA TRP A 281 28.08 6.31 19.89
C TRP A 281 29.51 6.88 19.94
N TYR A 282 29.66 8.20 20.02
CA TYR A 282 30.97 8.85 20.10
C TYR A 282 31.41 9.04 21.56
N GLN A 283 31.46 7.93 22.29
CA GLN A 283 31.85 7.88 23.69
C GLN A 283 33.02 6.90 23.87
N GLU A 284 34.15 7.40 24.37
CA GLU A 284 35.34 6.58 24.61
C GLU A 284 35.22 5.67 25.84
N SER A 285 34.28 5.96 26.75
CA SER A 285 34.10 5.22 28.01
C SER A 285 32.63 5.19 28.47
N PHE A 286 31.74 4.62 27.66
CA PHE A 286 30.37 4.35 28.08
C PHE A 286 30.36 3.12 29.01
N HIS A 287 30.20 3.34 30.31
CA HIS A 287 30.34 2.29 31.34
C HIS A 287 31.65 1.48 31.21
N GLY A 288 32.76 2.14 30.84
CA GLY A 288 34.06 1.49 30.65
C GLY A 288 34.28 0.86 29.27
N VAL A 289 33.34 1.01 28.34
CA VAL A 289 33.43 0.48 26.96
C VAL A 289 33.54 1.62 25.95
N ASN A 290 34.47 1.51 25.00
CA ASN A 290 34.60 2.47 23.90
C ASN A 290 33.62 2.12 22.77
N LEU A 291 32.67 3.01 22.48
CA LEU A 291 31.62 2.83 21.46
C LEU A 291 31.98 3.45 20.10
N CYS A 292 33.05 4.24 20.01
CA CYS A 292 33.35 5.11 18.87
C CYS A 292 33.47 4.37 17.53
N SER A 293 33.81 3.08 17.55
CA SER A 293 33.90 2.23 16.35
C SER A 293 32.57 2.10 15.60
N LEU A 294 31.43 2.29 16.27
CA LEU A 294 30.10 2.17 15.67
C LEU A 294 29.50 3.51 15.22
N ARG A 295 30.14 4.65 15.50
CA ARG A 295 29.59 5.98 15.19
C ARG A 295 29.23 6.14 13.72
N ASN A 296 30.14 5.79 12.81
CA ASN A 296 29.90 5.99 11.37
C ASN A 296 28.77 5.08 10.86
N THR A 297 28.68 3.86 11.39
CA THR A 297 27.57 2.95 11.10
C THR A 297 26.24 3.53 11.60
N ALA A 298 26.21 4.10 12.81
CA ALA A 298 25.04 4.75 13.37
C ALA A 298 24.62 5.99 12.56
N VAL A 299 25.57 6.84 12.15
CA VAL A 299 25.28 7.97 11.24
C VAL A 299 24.63 7.45 9.97
N SER A 300 25.20 6.43 9.32
CA SER A 300 24.61 5.85 8.12
C SER A 300 23.19 5.34 8.39
N GLU A 301 22.96 4.64 9.50
CA GLU A 301 21.63 4.12 9.87
C GLU A 301 20.58 5.23 10.04
N TYR A 302 20.89 6.29 10.81
CA TYR A 302 19.94 7.39 10.99
C TYR A 302 19.64 8.14 9.69
N PHE A 303 20.65 8.34 8.83
CA PHE A 303 20.46 8.99 7.53
C PHE A 303 19.69 8.13 6.52
N LYS A 304 19.59 6.82 6.73
CA LYS A 304 18.78 5.90 5.92
C LYS A 304 17.29 5.93 6.26
N GLN A 305 16.89 6.60 7.34
CA GLN A 305 15.48 6.69 7.74
C GLN A 305 14.81 7.89 7.04
N PRO A 306 13.76 7.67 6.24
CA PRO A 306 12.88 8.76 5.83
C PRO A 306 12.19 9.35 7.06
N ILE A 307 12.12 10.68 7.14
CA ILE A 307 11.51 11.38 8.27
C ILE A 307 10.05 11.68 7.93
N VAL A 308 9.13 11.18 8.74
CA VAL A 308 7.69 11.44 8.62
C VAL A 308 7.29 12.52 9.62
N ASP A 309 7.03 13.71 9.10
CA ASP A 309 6.47 14.86 9.83
C ASP A 309 5.91 15.90 8.85
N THR A 310 5.54 17.07 9.37
CA THR A 310 5.15 18.22 8.54
C THR A 310 6.12 19.38 8.75
N PHE A 311 6.16 20.29 7.79
CA PHE A 311 7.11 21.39 7.75
C PHE A 311 6.49 22.65 7.13
N ASP A 312 7.10 23.80 7.39
CA ASP A 312 6.73 25.06 6.75
C ASP A 312 7.22 25.07 5.30
N ILE A 313 6.33 25.23 4.31
CA ILE A 313 6.66 25.18 2.87
C ILE A 313 7.82 26.13 2.47
N ARG A 314 8.10 27.18 3.25
CA ARG A 314 9.21 28.11 2.98
C ARG A 314 10.60 27.48 3.12
N ILE A 315 10.72 26.27 3.68
CA ILE A 315 11.98 25.52 3.63
C ILE A 315 12.29 24.97 2.24
N CYS A 316 11.29 24.86 1.35
CA CYS A 316 11.47 24.38 -0.02
C CYS A 316 12.22 25.42 -0.86
N MET A 317 13.32 25.00 -1.46
CA MET A 317 14.25 25.88 -2.18
C MET A 317 13.91 26.03 -3.67
N SER A 318 12.92 25.29 -4.17
CA SER A 318 12.39 25.41 -5.54
C SER A 318 10.90 25.04 -5.59
N LYS A 319 10.27 25.30 -6.75
CA LYS A 319 9.00 24.64 -7.11
C LYS A 319 9.22 23.12 -7.10
N SER A 320 8.18 22.36 -6.77
CA SER A 320 8.27 20.90 -6.77
C SER A 320 8.29 20.35 -8.20
N SER A 321 9.06 19.28 -8.40
CA SER A 321 8.92 18.40 -9.56
C SER A 321 7.74 17.47 -9.30
N LYS A 322 7.00 17.12 -10.35
CA LYS A 322 5.80 16.28 -10.25
C LYS A 322 5.97 15.03 -11.12
N PHE A 323 5.79 13.87 -10.50
CA PHE A 323 5.75 12.58 -11.16
C PHE A 323 4.32 12.02 -11.10
N VAL A 324 3.76 11.69 -12.26
CA VAL A 324 2.34 11.34 -12.40
C VAL A 324 2.22 9.88 -12.79
N ILE A 325 1.30 9.16 -12.15
CA ILE A 325 0.89 7.82 -12.52
C ILE A 325 -0.61 7.82 -12.79
N ASP A 326 -0.98 7.39 -13.98
CA ASP A 326 -2.37 7.10 -14.36
C ASP A 326 -2.67 5.64 -14.01
N PHE A 327 -3.46 5.41 -12.96
CA PHE A 327 -3.81 4.07 -12.49
C PHE A 327 -4.70 3.32 -13.50
N GLN A 328 -5.45 4.05 -14.34
CA GLN A 328 -6.26 3.46 -15.40
C GLN A 328 -5.38 2.66 -16.36
N THR A 329 -4.20 3.19 -16.71
CA THR A 329 -3.31 2.61 -17.72
C THR A 329 -2.10 1.88 -17.17
N ALA A 330 -1.61 2.23 -15.96
CA ALA A 330 -0.40 1.66 -15.38
C ALA A 330 -0.49 0.14 -15.16
N ASP A 331 0.57 -0.58 -15.45
CA ASP A 331 0.71 -1.99 -15.10
C ASP A 331 1.34 -2.16 -13.70
N GLU A 332 1.10 -3.29 -13.03
CA GLU A 332 1.76 -3.58 -11.76
C GLU A 332 3.28 -3.48 -11.86
N THR A 333 3.85 -3.92 -12.97
CA THR A 333 5.30 -3.93 -13.18
C THR A 333 5.91 -2.53 -13.30
N ASP A 334 5.11 -1.52 -13.65
CA ASP A 334 5.54 -0.12 -13.68
C ASP A 334 5.92 0.39 -12.28
N LEU A 335 5.37 -0.23 -11.22
CA LEU A 335 5.63 0.14 -9.83
C LEU A 335 6.84 -0.56 -9.22
N HIS A 336 7.46 -1.52 -9.91
CA HIS A 336 8.60 -2.27 -9.35
C HIS A 336 9.88 -1.42 -9.28
N VAL A 337 10.12 -0.61 -10.31
CA VAL A 337 11.26 0.33 -10.38
C VAL A 337 10.78 1.65 -10.95
N ILE A 338 10.62 2.64 -10.08
CA ILE A 338 10.16 3.97 -10.45
C ILE A 338 11.38 4.89 -10.54
N ASP A 339 11.73 5.36 -11.73
CA ASP A 339 12.90 6.21 -11.99
C ASP A 339 12.47 7.64 -12.36
N ILE A 340 12.66 8.57 -11.44
CA ILE A 340 12.15 9.95 -11.54
C ILE A 340 13.32 10.91 -11.75
N PRO A 341 13.54 11.43 -12.98
CA PRO A 341 14.54 12.45 -13.21
C PRO A 341 14.12 13.78 -12.58
N LEU A 342 15.08 14.51 -12.02
CA LEU A 342 14.87 15.77 -11.33
C LEU A 342 15.61 16.92 -12.01
N SER A 343 14.94 18.08 -12.07
CA SER A 343 15.53 19.35 -12.48
C SER A 343 14.83 20.48 -11.74
N PHE A 344 15.60 21.21 -10.93
CA PHE A 344 15.10 22.30 -10.08
C PHE A 344 15.82 23.60 -10.41
N THR A 345 15.08 24.69 -10.49
CA THR A 345 15.64 26.05 -10.49
C THR A 345 15.53 26.62 -9.08
N ILE A 346 16.66 26.92 -8.45
CA ILE A 346 16.73 27.32 -7.05
C ILE A 346 16.23 28.77 -6.89
N MET A 347 15.24 28.96 -6.01
CA MET A 347 14.60 30.26 -5.73
C MET A 347 15.35 31.06 -4.67
N GLN A 348 16.09 30.39 -3.77
CA GLN A 348 16.86 31.00 -2.70
C GLN A 348 18.19 30.27 -2.49
N GLY A 349 19.30 31.00 -2.35
CA GLY A 349 20.60 30.40 -2.07
C GLY A 349 20.69 29.85 -0.64
N GLY A 350 21.41 28.75 -0.46
CA GLY A 350 21.54 28.06 0.83
C GLY A 350 22.06 26.63 0.70
N MET A 351 22.00 25.86 1.78
CA MET A 351 22.33 24.44 1.78
C MET A 351 21.07 23.60 1.53
N ILE A 352 21.10 22.74 0.51
CA ILE A 352 20.11 21.68 0.33
C ILE A 352 20.47 20.54 1.28
N HIS A 353 19.57 20.24 2.21
CA HIS A 353 19.74 19.19 3.21
C HIS A 353 19.08 17.87 2.79
N GLY A 354 18.17 17.90 1.82
CA GLY A 354 17.45 16.73 1.34
C GLY A 354 16.34 17.05 0.34
N LEU A 355 15.51 16.04 0.09
CA LEU A 355 14.30 16.13 -0.72
C LEU A 355 13.07 15.88 0.15
N ALA A 356 12.06 16.71 -0.01
CA ALA A 356 10.75 16.59 0.61
C ALA A 356 9.75 16.01 -0.41
N PHE A 357 8.86 15.16 0.09
CA PHE A 357 7.91 14.40 -0.69
C PHE A 357 6.52 14.54 -0.10
N TRP A 358 5.54 14.73 -0.98
CA TRP A 358 4.12 14.66 -0.68
C TRP A 358 3.39 14.17 -1.93
N PHE A 359 2.14 13.76 -1.80
CA PHE A 359 1.37 13.30 -2.94
C PHE A 359 -0.03 13.92 -3.00
N GLU A 360 -0.59 13.87 -4.20
CA GLU A 360 -2.00 14.15 -4.45
C GLU A 360 -2.60 12.97 -5.21
N VAL A 361 -3.88 12.70 -5.02
CA VAL A 361 -4.60 11.72 -5.83
C VAL A 361 -5.85 12.36 -6.42
N GLY A 362 -6.07 12.10 -7.71
CA GLY A 362 -7.19 12.62 -8.48
C GLY A 362 -8.27 11.56 -8.65
N PHE A 363 -9.48 11.88 -8.21
CA PHE A 363 -10.71 11.17 -8.54
C PHE A 363 -11.27 11.80 -9.82
N LEU A 364 -10.83 11.28 -10.96
CA LEU A 364 -11.14 11.80 -12.30
C LEU A 364 -12.49 11.25 -12.80
N GLY A 365 -13.55 11.66 -12.10
CA GLY A 365 -14.91 11.24 -12.39
C GLY A 365 -15.50 11.83 -13.67
N THR A 366 -16.64 11.29 -14.08
CA THR A 366 -17.33 11.74 -15.30
C THR A 366 -17.85 13.18 -15.20
N ASP A 367 -18.30 13.61 -14.01
CA ASP A 367 -18.92 14.91 -13.81
C ASP A 367 -17.92 15.95 -13.28
N TYR A 368 -17.09 15.55 -12.31
CA TYR A 368 -16.12 16.43 -11.64
C TYR A 368 -14.81 15.70 -11.31
N ALA A 369 -13.70 16.43 -11.41
CA ALA A 369 -12.43 16.04 -10.82
C ALA A 369 -12.36 16.52 -9.36
N VAL A 370 -12.17 15.58 -8.44
CA VAL A 370 -11.94 15.86 -7.01
C VAL A 370 -10.53 15.40 -6.65
N TRP A 371 -9.82 16.18 -5.84
CA TRP A 371 -8.43 15.91 -5.46
C TRP A 371 -8.31 15.78 -3.94
N LEU A 372 -7.58 14.76 -3.50
CA LEU A 372 -7.07 14.63 -2.14
C LEU A 372 -5.59 14.99 -2.17
N SER A 373 -5.19 16.04 -1.44
CA SER A 373 -3.82 16.53 -1.41
C SER A 373 -3.22 16.41 -0.01
N THR A 374 -2.00 15.91 0.05
CA THR A 374 -1.16 15.86 1.27
C THR A 374 -0.06 16.93 1.25
N SER A 375 -0.21 17.96 0.41
CA SER A 375 0.75 19.06 0.32
C SER A 375 0.96 19.73 1.68
N PRO A 376 2.19 20.18 2.02
CA PRO A 376 2.43 20.98 3.22
C PRO A 376 1.74 22.36 3.20
N THR A 377 1.10 22.73 2.08
CA THR A 377 0.24 23.93 1.98
C THR A 377 -1.22 23.67 2.35
N GLU A 378 -1.60 22.40 2.50
CA GLU A 378 -2.95 21.93 2.76
C GLU A 378 -3.13 21.52 4.24
N PRO A 379 -4.39 21.36 4.71
CA PRO A 379 -4.66 20.81 6.03
C PRO A 379 -3.98 19.44 6.23
N LEU A 380 -3.45 19.23 7.43
CA LEU A 380 -2.68 18.04 7.74
C LEU A 380 -3.53 16.76 7.67
N THR A 381 -2.99 15.74 7.01
CA THR A 381 -3.54 14.38 6.96
C THR A 381 -2.65 13.43 7.76
N HIS A 382 -3.12 12.21 8.03
CA HIS A 382 -2.33 11.20 8.75
C HIS A 382 -1.10 10.69 7.98
N TRP A 383 -1.00 10.95 6.67
CA TRP A 383 0.20 10.65 5.87
C TRP A 383 1.36 11.61 6.13
N TYR A 384 1.07 12.81 6.67
CA TYR A 384 2.05 13.90 6.79
C TYR A 384 2.77 14.15 5.45
N GLN A 385 4.03 14.57 5.53
CA GLN A 385 4.96 14.58 4.42
C GLN A 385 6.18 13.73 4.78
N VAL A 386 7.02 13.41 3.79
CA VAL A 386 8.23 12.63 3.99
C VAL A 386 9.45 13.45 3.58
N ARG A 387 10.48 13.46 4.41
CA ARG A 387 11.75 14.14 4.12
C ARG A 387 12.90 13.14 4.13
N CYS A 388 13.65 13.08 3.03
CA CYS A 388 14.83 12.25 2.88
C CYS A 388 16.07 13.14 2.87
N LEU A 389 16.92 13.00 3.87
CA LEU A 389 18.18 13.74 3.94
C LEU A 389 19.17 13.20 2.90
N VAL A 390 20.02 14.07 2.36
CA VAL A 390 21.23 13.62 1.64
C VAL A 390 22.38 13.44 2.64
N GLU A 391 23.34 12.57 2.33
CA GLU A 391 24.49 12.35 3.23
C GLU A 391 25.31 13.64 3.41
N LYS A 392 25.52 14.39 2.33
CA LYS A 392 26.30 15.63 2.32
C LYS A 392 25.45 16.78 1.78
N PRO A 393 25.12 17.80 2.58
CA PRO A 393 24.37 18.94 2.12
C PRO A 393 25.07 19.66 0.96
N VAL A 394 24.29 20.19 0.03
CA VAL A 394 24.80 20.78 -1.22
C VAL A 394 24.57 22.29 -1.18
N LEU A 395 25.63 23.09 -1.29
CA LEU A 395 25.53 24.54 -1.35
C LEU A 395 25.10 25.00 -2.75
N VAL A 396 24.01 25.77 -2.80
CA VAL A 396 23.44 26.29 -4.05
C VAL A 396 23.23 27.81 -3.99
N LYS A 397 23.22 28.44 -5.16
CA LYS A 397 22.90 29.85 -5.35
C LYS A 397 21.50 30.01 -5.94
N GLN A 398 20.86 31.15 -5.65
CA GLN A 398 19.62 31.53 -6.34
C GLN A 398 19.83 31.57 -7.85
N GLY A 399 18.86 31.08 -8.60
CA GLY A 399 18.89 30.94 -10.07
C GLY A 399 19.69 29.74 -10.58
N GLN A 400 20.41 29.02 -9.72
CA GLN A 400 21.18 27.85 -10.12
C GLN A 400 20.25 26.66 -10.40
N THR A 401 20.62 25.85 -11.40
CA THR A 401 19.95 24.58 -11.67
C THR A 401 20.58 23.48 -10.84
N VAL A 402 19.74 22.64 -10.22
CA VAL A 402 20.12 21.38 -9.58
C VAL A 402 19.41 20.26 -10.32
N THR A 403 20.17 19.27 -10.79
CA THR A 403 19.63 18.08 -11.46
C THR A 403 19.79 16.87 -10.59
N GLY A 404 19.14 15.77 -10.93
CA GLY A 404 19.25 14.56 -10.14
C GLY A 404 18.29 13.47 -10.57
N ARG A 405 18.12 12.49 -9.68
CA ARG A 405 17.13 11.42 -9.83
C ARG A 405 16.69 10.89 -8.48
N VAL A 406 15.47 10.39 -8.42
CA VAL A 406 14.97 9.53 -7.34
C VAL A 406 14.58 8.20 -7.94
N VAL A 407 15.11 7.11 -7.40
CA VAL A 407 14.75 5.75 -7.80
C VAL A 407 14.11 5.05 -6.62
N LEU A 408 12.89 4.56 -6.80
CA LEU A 408 12.24 3.69 -5.84
C LEU A 408 12.28 2.27 -6.40
N ARG A 409 12.92 1.34 -5.68
CA ARG A 409 12.94 -0.09 -6.02
C ARG A 409 12.12 -0.86 -5.00
N CYS A 410 11.08 -1.57 -5.46
CA CYS A 410 10.26 -2.35 -4.55
C CYS A 410 11.09 -3.46 -3.88
N ASN A 411 10.81 -3.75 -2.62
CA ASN A 411 11.43 -4.84 -1.88
C ASN A 411 10.37 -5.80 -1.32
N CYS A 412 10.80 -6.97 -0.85
CA CYS A 412 9.90 -8.01 -0.36
C CYS A 412 9.22 -7.67 0.99
N ARG A 413 9.59 -6.57 1.65
CA ARG A 413 9.02 -6.14 2.94
C ARG A 413 7.84 -5.18 2.76
N GLN A 414 7.15 -5.24 1.62
CA GLN A 414 6.04 -4.35 1.26
C GLN A 414 6.43 -2.87 1.29
N SER A 415 7.62 -2.54 0.77
CA SER A 415 8.12 -1.17 0.75
C SER A 415 9.13 -0.96 -0.38
N TYR A 416 9.85 0.15 -0.34
CA TYR A 416 10.82 0.57 -1.35
C TYR A 416 12.17 0.92 -0.73
N ASP A 417 13.23 0.52 -1.42
CA ASP A 417 14.55 1.12 -1.25
C ASP A 417 14.60 2.38 -2.12
N VAL A 418 14.90 3.53 -1.51
CA VAL A 418 14.83 4.85 -2.16
C VAL A 418 16.24 5.38 -2.39
N GLU A 419 16.69 5.42 -3.63
CA GLU A 419 17.97 6.01 -4.03
C GLU A 419 17.75 7.47 -4.46
N ILE A 420 18.43 8.41 -3.83
CA ILE A 420 18.41 9.82 -4.21
C ILE A 420 19.79 10.25 -4.70
N GLU A 421 19.80 11.04 -5.76
CA GLU A 421 21.00 11.68 -6.30
C GLU A 421 20.69 13.14 -6.65
N LEU A 422 21.55 14.05 -6.21
CA LEU A 422 21.56 15.46 -6.56
C LEU A 422 22.93 15.84 -7.13
N ASP A 423 22.91 16.57 -8.24
CA ASP A 423 24.08 17.06 -8.96
C ASP A 423 23.87 18.55 -9.30
N ILE A 424 24.96 19.32 -9.23
CA ILE A 424 25.00 20.68 -9.74
C ILE A 424 25.78 20.70 -11.05
N PRO A 425 25.09 20.89 -12.19
CA PRO A 425 25.73 20.97 -13.50
C PRO A 425 26.87 21.99 -13.54
N GLY A 426 28.01 21.58 -14.11
CA GLY A 426 29.19 22.43 -14.23
C GLY A 426 30.06 22.52 -12.96
N THR A 427 29.77 21.71 -11.94
CA THR A 427 30.60 21.59 -10.74
C THR A 427 30.90 20.11 -10.44
N ASN A 428 31.75 19.84 -9.44
CA ASN A 428 31.95 18.48 -8.91
C ASN A 428 31.05 18.19 -7.69
N ALA A 429 30.08 19.05 -7.41
CA ALA A 429 29.21 18.90 -6.26
C ALA A 429 28.10 17.88 -6.58
N LYS A 430 28.24 16.70 -5.99
CA LYS A 430 27.26 15.62 -6.05
C LYS A 430 26.96 15.14 -4.63
N SER A 431 25.70 14.81 -4.37
CA SER A 431 25.29 14.17 -3.12
C SER A 431 24.28 13.07 -3.39
N THR A 432 24.38 12.01 -2.60
CA THR A 432 23.56 10.81 -2.75
C THR A 432 23.12 10.31 -1.39
N ASN A 433 22.06 9.51 -1.37
CA ASN A 433 21.72 8.67 -0.23
C ASN A 433 20.85 7.49 -0.70
N THR A 434 20.80 6.42 0.08
CA THR A 434 19.90 5.29 -0.12
C THR A 434 19.10 5.10 1.16
N LEU A 435 17.78 5.20 1.12
CA LEU A 435 16.91 5.14 2.30
C LEU A 435 16.04 3.89 2.28
N ASP A 436 15.64 3.43 3.46
CA ASP A 436 14.72 2.31 3.64
C ASP A 436 13.33 2.84 4.03
N LEU A 437 12.39 2.85 3.07
CA LEU A 437 11.03 3.34 3.32
C LEU A 437 10.24 2.47 4.31
N LYS A 438 10.71 1.24 4.58
CA LYS A 438 10.11 0.36 5.61
C LYS A 438 10.42 0.82 7.03
N ASN A 439 11.49 1.59 7.22
CA ASN A 439 11.97 2.04 8.53
C ASN A 439 11.96 3.57 8.69
N PRO A 440 10.78 4.22 8.60
CA PRO A 440 10.68 5.66 8.77
C PRO A 440 10.91 6.09 10.23
N PHE A 441 11.43 7.30 10.41
CA PHE A 441 11.47 7.99 11.70
C PHE A 441 10.29 8.94 11.83
N PHE A 442 9.34 8.60 12.69
CA PHE A 442 8.20 9.45 13.03
C PHE A 442 8.63 10.58 13.96
N ARG A 443 8.62 11.81 13.44
CA ARG A 443 9.13 13.00 14.15
C ARG A 443 8.03 13.96 14.59
N TYR A 444 6.81 13.82 14.08
CA TYR A 444 5.72 14.72 14.42
C TYR A 444 5.37 14.68 15.92
N THR A 445 5.31 15.85 16.56
CA THR A 445 5.03 16.01 18.00
C THR A 445 3.72 16.74 18.28
N GLY A 446 2.95 17.12 17.26
CA GLY A 446 1.78 18.01 17.41
C GLY A 446 2.11 19.50 17.40
N ALA A 447 3.39 19.87 17.45
CA ALA A 447 3.80 21.27 17.39
C ALA A 447 3.71 21.84 15.96
N ALA A 448 3.26 23.09 15.85
CA ALA A 448 3.23 23.79 14.57
C ALA A 448 4.66 23.97 14.02
N PRO A 449 4.91 23.67 12.73
CA PRO A 449 6.19 23.93 12.09
C PRO A 449 6.63 25.38 12.25
N GLN A 450 7.91 25.58 12.55
CA GLN A 450 8.48 26.92 12.67
C GLN A 450 8.97 27.41 11.31
N PRO A 451 8.68 28.67 10.93
CA PRO A 451 9.24 29.23 9.72
C PRO A 451 10.77 29.34 9.76
N PRO A 452 11.43 29.36 8.58
CA PRO A 452 12.81 29.80 8.51
C PRO A 452 12.97 31.23 9.09
N PRO A 453 14.10 31.53 9.78
CA PRO A 453 14.34 32.84 10.37
C PRO A 453 14.16 34.00 9.38
N GLY A 454 13.52 35.08 9.83
CA GLY A 454 13.30 36.29 9.03
C GLY A 454 11.98 36.34 8.25
N ASN A 455 11.12 35.32 8.37
CA ASN A 455 9.81 35.28 7.72
C ASN A 455 8.67 35.65 8.69
N THR A 456 7.82 36.62 8.32
CA THR A 456 6.67 37.09 9.13
C THR A 456 5.31 37.01 8.43
N GLY A 457 5.26 36.64 7.14
CA GLY A 457 4.02 36.54 6.34
C GLY A 457 3.39 35.14 6.30
N SER A 458 2.22 35.02 5.66
CA SER A 458 1.54 33.74 5.40
C SER A 458 2.37 32.88 4.43
N ALA A 459 2.72 31.66 4.85
CA ALA A 459 3.55 30.74 4.06
C ALA A 459 2.86 30.34 2.74
N THR A 460 1.55 30.07 2.81
CA THR A 460 0.74 29.63 1.68
C THR A 460 0.58 30.74 0.63
N GLU A 461 0.29 31.97 1.03
CA GLU A 461 0.14 33.10 0.10
C GLU A 461 1.46 33.42 -0.62
N GLN A 462 2.59 33.40 0.09
CA GLN A 462 3.91 33.61 -0.52
C GLN A 462 4.25 32.53 -1.54
N TYR A 463 3.93 31.27 -1.23
CA TYR A 463 4.13 30.15 -2.15
C TYR A 463 3.28 30.30 -3.41
N TRP A 464 1.99 30.58 -3.28
CA TRP A 464 1.11 30.78 -4.45
C TRP A 464 1.50 31.98 -5.30
N ASN A 465 1.87 33.10 -4.67
CA ASN A 465 2.36 34.28 -5.40
C ASN A 465 3.61 33.98 -6.24
N SER A 466 4.50 33.10 -5.75
CA SER A 466 5.69 32.64 -6.48
C SER A 466 5.35 31.70 -7.65
N LEU A 467 4.23 30.99 -7.57
CA LEU A 467 3.73 30.14 -8.65
C LEU A 467 3.09 30.97 -9.77
N SER A 468 2.31 32.00 -9.43
CA SER A 468 1.54 32.84 -10.37
C SER A 468 2.37 33.86 -11.17
N GLY A 469 3.65 34.08 -10.83
CA GLY A 469 4.53 35.03 -11.55
C GLY A 469 4.96 34.59 -12.95
N ASP A 470 4.75 33.32 -13.32
CA ASP A 470 5.03 32.78 -14.65
C ASP A 470 3.71 32.72 -15.45
N ASN A 471 3.54 33.65 -16.40
CA ASN A 471 2.36 33.82 -17.28
C ASN A 471 2.10 32.63 -18.24
N ASN A 472 1.94 31.40 -17.74
CA ASN A 472 1.49 30.27 -18.55
C ASN A 472 0.95 29.07 -17.74
N ILE A 473 0.42 29.30 -16.54
CA ILE A 473 -0.21 28.22 -15.78
C ILE A 473 -1.73 28.27 -16.01
N THR A 474 -2.17 27.55 -17.06
CA THR A 474 -3.52 26.95 -17.08
C THR A 474 -3.50 25.79 -16.08
N LEU A 475 -3.59 26.10 -14.78
CA LEU A 475 -3.92 25.09 -13.77
C LEU A 475 -5.38 24.71 -14.07
N TYR A 476 -5.56 23.50 -14.60
CA TYR A 476 -6.85 22.89 -14.93
C TYR A 476 -7.49 23.44 -16.22
N GLY A 477 -7.19 22.77 -17.35
CA GLY A 477 -7.96 22.95 -18.57
C GLY A 477 -9.35 22.33 -18.44
N GLY A 478 -10.40 23.15 -18.52
CA GLY A 478 -11.80 22.71 -18.55
C GLY A 478 -12.72 23.65 -17.76
N GLN A 479 -13.95 23.84 -18.21
CA GLN A 479 -14.92 24.82 -17.67
C GLN A 479 -15.44 24.53 -16.23
N ASN A 480 -14.88 23.58 -15.49
CA ASN A 480 -15.24 23.29 -14.09
C ASN A 480 -13.98 23.31 -13.21
N GLN A 481 -13.96 24.18 -12.19
CA GLN A 481 -12.87 24.29 -11.22
C GLN A 481 -12.81 23.02 -10.33
N PRO A 482 -11.62 22.47 -10.03
CA PRO A 482 -11.50 21.25 -9.23
C PRO A 482 -11.76 21.50 -7.74
N TYR A 483 -12.30 20.49 -7.05
CA TYR A 483 -12.40 20.48 -5.59
C TYR A 483 -11.13 19.85 -4.99
N VAL A 484 -10.38 20.58 -4.16
CA VAL A 484 -9.19 20.05 -3.46
C VAL A 484 -9.52 19.92 -1.98
N ASN A 485 -9.34 18.73 -1.42
CA ASN A 485 -9.63 18.43 -0.01
C ASN A 485 -11.04 18.82 0.44
N GLY A 486 -11.98 18.90 -0.51
CA GLY A 486 -13.35 19.33 -0.24
C GLY A 486 -13.61 20.83 -0.19
N PHE A 487 -12.61 21.67 -0.48
CA PHE A 487 -12.72 23.12 -0.51
C PHE A 487 -12.72 23.63 -1.95
N MET A 488 -13.53 24.67 -2.21
CA MET A 488 -13.46 25.45 -3.44
C MET A 488 -12.61 26.69 -3.14
N ASN A 489 -11.39 26.75 -3.67
CA ASN A 489 -10.53 27.93 -3.63
C ASN A 489 -10.23 28.47 -2.20
N GLY A 490 -9.91 27.58 -1.24
CA GLY A 490 -9.51 27.97 0.12
C GLY A 490 -10.58 28.65 0.98
N ASN A 491 -11.80 28.81 0.47
CA ASN A 491 -12.95 29.31 1.24
C ASN A 491 -13.82 28.14 1.68
N VAL A 492 -14.22 28.16 2.96
CA VAL A 492 -15.23 27.27 3.51
C VAL A 492 -16.50 27.48 2.70
N VAL A 493 -16.92 26.48 1.92
CA VAL A 493 -18.26 26.49 1.35
C VAL A 493 -19.21 26.45 2.53
N ASP A 494 -20.06 27.46 2.63
CA ASP A 494 -21.01 27.66 3.70
C ASP A 494 -21.77 26.34 3.97
N LEU A 495 -21.78 25.92 5.24
CA LEU A 495 -22.44 24.70 5.74
C LEU A 495 -23.93 24.66 5.37
N SER A 496 -24.50 25.81 5.02
CA SER A 496 -25.88 25.95 4.52
C SER A 496 -26.11 25.33 3.13
N MET A 497 -25.08 25.19 2.28
CA MET A 497 -25.22 24.63 0.92
C MET A 497 -25.14 23.10 0.89
N GLN A 498 -24.70 22.44 1.97
CA GLN A 498 -24.76 20.97 2.09
C GLN A 498 -26.21 20.44 2.09
N GLN A 499 -27.21 21.28 2.40
CA GLN A 499 -28.63 20.88 2.34
C GLN A 499 -29.25 20.91 0.95
N GLN A 500 -28.56 21.43 -0.08
CA GLN A 500 -29.13 21.58 -1.43
C GLN A 500 -28.43 20.76 -2.53
N GLN A 501 -27.47 19.90 -2.20
CA GLN A 501 -26.84 18.97 -3.16
C GLN A 501 -26.76 17.52 -2.65
N GLY A 502 -27.90 16.96 -2.24
CA GLY A 502 -28.10 15.51 -2.33
C GLY A 502 -27.58 14.65 -1.18
N VAL A 503 -27.22 15.19 -0.03
CA VAL A 503 -27.19 14.37 1.20
C VAL A 503 -28.64 14.10 1.58
N ILE A 504 -29.21 13.00 1.10
CA ILE A 504 -30.48 12.47 1.59
C ILE A 504 -30.17 11.81 2.95
N PRO A 505 -30.50 12.44 4.10
CA PRO A 505 -30.15 11.89 5.42
C PRO A 505 -30.97 10.63 5.74
N THR A 506 -31.97 10.29 4.92
CA THR A 506 -32.91 9.20 5.15
C THR A 506 -32.45 7.84 4.62
N ASN A 507 -31.32 7.75 3.90
CA ASN A 507 -30.83 6.46 3.37
C ASN A 507 -29.91 5.69 4.32
N LEU A 508 -29.63 6.22 5.52
CA LEU A 508 -28.84 5.53 6.57
C LEU A 508 -29.50 5.55 7.95
N ILE A 509 -30.80 5.82 8.03
CA ILE A 509 -31.52 5.59 9.28
C ILE A 509 -31.88 4.11 9.31
N ALA A 510 -31.28 3.38 10.24
CA ALA A 510 -31.67 2.01 10.56
C ALA A 510 -33.20 1.95 10.76
N VAL A 511 -33.87 1.15 9.92
CA VAL A 511 -35.20 0.60 10.25
C VAL A 511 -34.99 -0.63 11.09
#